data_AF-A0A077EF12-F1
#
_entry.id   AF-A0A077EF12-F1
#
_cell.length_a   1.000
_cell.length_b   1.000
_cell.length_c   1.000
_cell.angle_alpha   90.00
_cell.angle_beta   90.00
_cell.angle_gamma   90.00
#
_symmetry.space_group_name_H-M   'P 1'
#
loop_
_entity.id
_entity.type
_entity.pdbx_description
1 polymer ?
#
loop_
_entity_poly.entity_id
_entity_poly.type
_entity_poly.pdbx_seq_one_letter_code
_entity_poly.pdbx_strand_id
1 'polypeptide(L)' 'MVFGDFTEGLAKARIKNKYGFVNEKGKIAIPITFDYCEEFKNGYSIITQGEKHGAIDKNGKIVIEPIFDYQTVKSKLLSQ' A
#
# COMPACT_ATOMS: atom_id res chain seq x y z
N MET A 1 17.55 -2.53 0.32
CA MET A 1 16.18 -2.09 0.03
C MET A 1 15.87 -2.59 -1.37
N VAL A 2 14.70 -3.18 -1.58
CA VAL A 2 14.26 -3.62 -2.92
C VAL A 2 13.04 -2.80 -3.29
N PHE A 3 13.01 -2.30 -4.53
CA PHE A 3 11.91 -1.52 -5.07
C PHE A 3 11.21 -2.35 -6.15
N GLY A 4 9.88 -2.26 -6.21
CA GLY A 4 9.12 -2.66 -7.40
C GLY A 4 9.14 -1.55 -8.46
N ASP A 5 8.37 -1.75 -9.52
CA ASP A 5 8.17 -0.71 -10.53
C ASP A 5 7.43 0.50 -9.94
N PHE A 6 7.71 1.68 -10.50
CA PHE A 6 6.98 2.89 -10.15
C PHE A 6 5.59 2.85 -10.79
N THR A 7 4.57 2.91 -9.95
CA THR A 7 3.16 3.02 -10.33
C THR A 7 2.62 4.31 -9.74
N GLU A 8 2.06 5.17 -10.60
CA GLU A 8 1.52 6.48 -10.19
C GLU A 8 2.52 7.37 -9.40
N GLY A 9 3.81 7.29 -9.74
CA GLY A 9 4.89 8.06 -9.11
C GLY A 9 5.39 7.50 -7.78
N LEU A 10 4.90 6.32 -7.36
CA LEU A 10 5.32 5.61 -6.15
C LEU A 10 5.77 4.19 -6.48
N ALA A 11 6.84 3.73 -5.85
CA ALA A 11 7.26 2.32 -5.92
C ALA A 11 7.10 1.69 -4.53
N LYS A 12 6.55 0.47 -4.48
CA LYS A 12 6.58 -0.32 -3.26
C LYS A 12 8.02 -0.59 -2.89
N ALA A 13 8.34 -0.43 -1.61
CA ALA A 13 9.68 -0.64 -1.10
C ALA A 13 9.66 -1.59 0.09
N ARG A 14 10.64 -2.50 0.11
CA ARG A 14 10.80 -3.47 1.20
C ARG A 14 12.09 -3.24 1.96
N ILE A 15 11.97 -3.14 3.29
CA ILE A 15 13.09 -3.19 4.23
C ILE A 15 12.81 -4.33 5.21
N LYS A 16 13.69 -5.33 5.23
CA LYS A 16 13.49 -6.59 5.96
C LYS A 16 12.16 -7.24 5.52
N ASN A 17 11.21 -7.36 6.45
CA ASN A 17 9.88 -7.96 6.23
C ASN A 17 8.75 -6.93 6.29
N LYS A 18 9.06 -5.64 6.15
CA LYS A 18 8.09 -4.56 6.16
C LYS A 18 8.08 -3.83 4.82
N TYR A 19 6.90 -3.33 4.47
CA TYR A 19 6.61 -2.66 3.21
C TYR A 19 6.11 -1.24 3.45
N GLY A 20 6.40 -0.37 2.49
CA GLY A 20 5.92 1.01 2.38
C GLY A 20 6.18 1.50 0.97
N PHE A 21 6.24 2.82 0.77
CA PHE A 21 6.42 3.38 -0.57
C PHE A 21 7.50 4.45 -0.61
N VAL A 22 8.23 4.48 -1.71
CA VAL A 22 9.16 5.56 -2.05
C VAL A 22 8.69 6.32 -3.28
N ASN A 23 9.06 7.59 -3.38
CA ASN A 23 8.91 8.35 -4.61
C ASN A 23 10.06 8.10 -5.59
N GLU A 24 9.97 8.64 -6.79
CA GLU A 24 10.98 8.54 -7.87
C GLU A 24 12.37 9.04 -7.47
N LYS A 25 12.47 9.86 -6.42
CA LYS A 25 13.74 10.35 -5.87
C LYS A 25 14.34 9.37 -4.84
N GLY A 26 13.74 8.19 -4.67
CA GLY A 26 14.12 7.17 -3.70
C GLY A 26 13.82 7.55 -2.24
N LYS A 27 13.08 8.64 -1.99
CA LYS A 27 12.71 9.06 -0.63
C LYS A 27 11.47 8.32 -0.17
N ILE A 28 11.43 7.93 1.10
CA ILE A 28 10.25 7.34 1.74
C ILE A 28 9.11 8.35 1.68
N ALA A 29 8.06 8.00 0.93
CA ALA A 29 6.82 8.77 0.81
C ALA A 29 5.78 8.26 1.81
N ILE A 30 5.69 6.93 1.97
CA ILE A 30 4.80 6.27 2.92
C ILE A 30 5.64 5.35 3.82
N PRO A 31 5.51 5.43 5.16
CA PRO A 31 6.33 4.66 6.09
C PRO A 31 6.36 3.16 5.81
N ILE A 32 7.51 2.53 6.03
CA ILE A 32 7.75 1.10 5.79
C ILE A 32 7.37 0.32 7.06
N THR A 33 6.08 0.22 7.32
CA THR A 33 5.51 -0.34 8.55
C THR A 33 4.52 -1.49 8.33
N PHE A 34 4.03 -1.66 7.10
CA PHE A 34 3.04 -2.69 6.75
C PHE A 34 3.69 -4.07 6.59
N ASP A 35 2.92 -5.13 6.82
CA ASP A 35 3.39 -6.49 6.56
C ASP A 35 3.43 -6.79 5.07
N TYR A 36 2.54 -6.17 4.30
CA TYR A 36 2.53 -6.19 2.84
C TYR A 36 1.79 -4.97 2.29
N CYS A 37 2.10 -4.59 1.06
CA CYS A 37 1.29 -3.65 0.27
C CYS A 37 1.31 -4.05 -1.21
N GLU A 38 0.20 -3.84 -1.91
CA GLU A 38 0.13 -3.96 -3.37
C GLU A 38 0.77 -2.73 -4.04
N GLU A 39 0.82 -2.74 -5.37
CA GLU A 39 1.17 -1.55 -6.15
C GLU A 39 -0.01 -0.57 -6.17
N PHE A 40 0.28 0.71 -6.43
CA PHE A 40 -0.78 1.69 -6.58
C PHE A 40 -1.54 1.43 -7.88
N LYS A 41 -2.87 1.44 -7.77
CA LYS A 41 -3.78 1.33 -8.90
C LYS A 41 -5.02 2.17 -8.64
N ASN A 42 -5.34 3.05 -9.59
CA ASN A 42 -6.46 3.99 -9.52
C ASN A 42 -6.37 4.89 -8.28
N GLY A 43 -5.17 5.33 -7.87
CA GLY A 43 -4.96 6.21 -6.72
C GLY A 43 -4.92 5.53 -5.36
N TYR A 44 -5.08 4.21 -5.30
CA TYR A 44 -5.14 3.44 -4.05
C TYR A 44 -4.18 2.26 -4.03
N SER A 45 -3.80 1.83 -2.83
CA SER A 45 -3.09 0.57 -2.61
C SER A 45 -3.74 -0.21 -1.48
N ILE A 46 -3.88 -1.52 -1.65
CA ILE A 46 -4.26 -2.42 -0.56
C ILE A 46 -3.04 -2.65 0.33
N ILE A 47 -3.25 -2.60 1.65
CA ILE A 47 -2.23 -2.87 2.67
C ILE A 47 -2.65 -4.06 3.53
N THR A 48 -1.66 -4.75 4.08
CA THR A 48 -1.86 -5.85 5.03
C THR A 48 -1.16 -5.53 6.35
N GLN A 49 -1.88 -5.75 7.45
CA GLN A 49 -1.36 -5.72 8.81
C GLN A 49 -1.88 -6.95 9.57
N GLY A 50 -0.97 -7.85 9.96
CA GLY A 50 -1.32 -9.18 10.43
C GLY A 50 -2.11 -9.95 9.37
N GLU A 51 -3.28 -10.47 9.75
CA GLU A 51 -4.21 -11.19 8.86
C GLU A 51 -5.29 -10.29 8.26
N LYS A 52 -5.19 -8.97 8.48
CA LYS A 52 -6.21 -8.01 8.08
C LYS A 52 -5.72 -7.11 6.96
N HIS A 53 -6.67 -6.70 6.13
CA HIS A 53 -6.43 -5.90 4.95
C HIS A 53 -7.21 -4.61 5.02
N GLY A 54 -6.59 -3.55 4.54
CA GLY A 54 -7.15 -2.20 4.40
C GLY A 54 -6.68 -1.57 3.09
N ALA A 55 -6.98 -0.29 2.90
CA ALA A 55 -6.51 0.45 1.74
C ALA A 55 -6.06 1.85 2.12
N ILE A 56 -5.06 2.36 1.40
CA ILE A 56 -4.51 3.71 1.56
C ILE A 56 -4.57 4.47 0.23
N ASP A 57 -4.62 5.80 0.30
CA ASP A 57 -4.37 6.68 -0.84
C ASP A 57 -2.87 6.94 -1.06
N LYS A 58 -2.53 7.66 -2.13
CA LYS A 58 -1.14 8.05 -2.48
C LYS A 58 -0.44 8.94 -1.45
N ASN A 59 -1.18 9.53 -0.51
CA ASN A 59 -0.63 10.33 0.59
C ASN A 59 -0.40 9.48 1.84
N GLY A 60 -0.71 8.18 1.80
CA GLY A 60 -0.63 7.28 2.93
C GLY A 60 -1.82 7.39 3.90
N LYS A 61 -2.90 8.09 3.52
CA LYS A 61 -4.12 8.16 4.33
C LYS A 61 -4.89 6.84 4.22
N ILE A 62 -5.26 6.27 5.36
CA ILE A 62 -6.14 5.10 5.42
C ILE A 62 -7.52 5.49 4.90
N VAL A 63 -7.97 4.84 3.83
CA VAL A 63 -9.32 4.98 3.25
C VAL A 63 -10.22 3.81 3.64
N ILE A 64 -9.64 2.65 3.93
CA ILE A 64 -10.31 1.48 4.51
C ILE A 64 -9.41 0.94 5.62
N GLU A 65 -9.94 0.86 6.84
CA GLU A 65 -9.22 0.32 7.99
C GLU A 65 -8.78 -1.13 7.76
N PRO A 66 -7.56 -1.54 8.19
CA PRO A 66 -7.05 -2.89 8.05
C PRO A 66 -7.69 -3.83 9.07
N ILE A 67 -8.99 -4.08 8.92
CA ILE A 67 -9.80 -4.95 9.78
C ILE A 67 -10.58 -6.00 8.99
N PHE A 68 -10.54 -5.92 7.66
CA PHE A 68 -11.30 -6.77 6.76
C PHE A 68 -10.45 -7.88 6.15
N ASP A 69 -11.10 -8.85 5.52
CA ASP A 69 -10.43 -9.77 4.62
C ASP A 69 -10.11 -9.09 3.28
N TYR A 70 -9.23 -9.72 2.50
CA TYR A 70 -8.79 -9.17 1.23
C TYR A 70 -9.95 -8.93 0.25
N GLN A 71 -10.89 -9.87 0.15
CA GLN A 71 -12.00 -9.81 -0.81
C GLN A 71 -12.96 -8.66 -0.50
N THR A 72 -13.24 -8.41 0.79
CA THR A 72 -14.08 -7.29 1.22
C THR A 72 -13.44 -5.95 0.88
N VAL A 73 -12.13 -5.79 1.13
CA VAL A 73 -11.42 -4.54 0.78
C VAL A 73 -11.48 -4.32 -0.73
N LYS A 74 -11.13 -5.34 -1.52
CA LYS A 74 -11.10 -5.26 -2.97
C LYS A 74 -12.46 -4.90 -3.56
N SER A 75 -13.53 -5.52 -3.07
CA SER A 75 -14.90 -5.21 -3.49
C SER A 75 -15.30 -3.77 -3.14
N LYS A 76 -15.00 -3.31 -1.92
CA LYS A 76 -15.28 -1.94 -1.48
C LYS A 76 -14.52 -0.89 -2.29
N LEU A 77 -13.27 -1.18 -2.66
CA LEU A 77 -12.42 -0.27 -3.41
C LEU A 77 -12.84 -0.15 -4.88
N LEU A 78 -13.31 -1.25 -5.49
CA LEU A 78 -13.81 -1.26 -6.87
C LEU A 78 -15.23 -0.70 -7.03
N SER A 79 -15.96 -0.54 -5.92
CA SER A 79 -17.33 -0.01 -5.92
C SER A 79 -17.39 1.51 -5.71
N GLN A 80 -16.24 2.20 -5.65
CA GLN A 80 -16.11 3.65 -5.58
C GLN A 80 -15.79 4.23 -6.96
#